data_AF-A0A836D2N1-F1
#
_entry.id   AF-A0A836D2N1-F1
#
_cell.length_a   1.000
_cell.length_b   1.000
_cell.length_c   1.000
_cell.angle_alpha   90.00
_cell.angle_beta   90.00
_cell.angle_gamma   90.00
#
_symmetry.space_group_name_H-M   'P 1'
#
loop_
_entity.id
_entity.type
_entity.pdbx_description
1 polymer ?
#
loop_
_entity_poly.entity_id
_entity_poly.type
_entity_poly.pdbx_seq_one_letter_code
_entity_poly.pdbx_strand_id
1 'polypeptide(L)'
;MGNRSRREAARSAARMEGKLYKGQDYKTEFQPRDYLKTFYAFDSGTVAENEILKFNLNNLFETFSPGGIGGDILIDVGTGPTIYQLISACEAFREIIMSDYSELNLREVDKWLKKDPGAYDWSPAIRVWARGRQEQVAGEGGPAPKDSHAVTDM
;
A
#
# COMPACT_ATOMS: atom_id res chain seq x y z
N MET A 1 -11.57 51.27 -19.70
CA MET A 1 -10.72 50.26 -19.02
C MET A 1 -11.59 49.23 -18.26
N GLY A 2 -12.54 48.53 -18.92
CA GLY A 2 -13.62 47.85 -18.19
C GLY A 2 -14.03 46.43 -18.63
N ASN A 3 -13.73 45.99 -19.86
CA ASN A 3 -14.17 44.68 -20.37
C ASN A 3 -13.06 43.63 -20.49
N ARG A 4 -11.79 44.05 -20.56
CA ARG A 4 -10.64 43.13 -20.67
C ARG A 4 -10.28 42.52 -19.31
N SER A 5 -10.21 43.35 -18.27
CA SER A 5 -9.96 42.92 -16.88
C SER A 5 -11.05 42.00 -16.32
N ARG A 6 -12.34 42.21 -16.63
CA ARG A 6 -13.43 41.28 -16.25
C ARG A 6 -13.34 39.92 -16.97
N ARG A 7 -12.89 39.91 -18.22
CA ARG A 7 -12.67 38.67 -18.99
C ARG A 7 -11.42 37.91 -18.53
N GLU A 8 -10.38 38.62 -18.11
CA GLU A 8 -9.18 38.05 -17.49
C GLU A 8 -9.48 37.51 -16.09
N ALA A 9 -10.25 38.24 -15.28
CA ALA A 9 -10.73 37.77 -13.98
C ALA A 9 -11.65 36.54 -14.13
N ALA A 10 -12.56 36.52 -15.10
CA ALA A 10 -13.39 35.34 -15.39
C ALA A 10 -12.58 34.14 -15.90
N ARG A 11 -11.54 34.36 -16.72
CA ARG A 11 -10.60 33.30 -17.15
C ARG A 11 -9.72 32.80 -16.00
N SER A 12 -9.34 33.69 -15.08
CA SER A 12 -8.57 33.34 -13.88
C SER A 12 -9.43 32.64 -12.83
N ALA A 13 -10.72 32.99 -12.73
CA ALA A 13 -11.69 32.30 -11.87
C ALA A 13 -12.03 30.90 -12.41
N ALA A 14 -12.17 30.75 -13.73
CA ALA A 14 -12.31 29.44 -14.38
C ALA A 14 -11.07 28.54 -14.21
N ARG A 15 -9.90 29.12 -13.91
CA ARG A 15 -8.66 28.39 -13.59
C ARG A 15 -8.65 27.83 -12.15
N MET A 16 -9.65 28.16 -11.34
CA MET A 16 -9.81 27.75 -9.94
C MET A 16 -11.08 26.93 -9.70
N GLU A 17 -11.63 26.30 -10.74
CA GLU A 17 -12.57 25.19 -10.58
C GLU A 17 -11.81 23.91 -10.90
N GLY A 18 -11.51 23.11 -9.87
CA GLY A 18 -10.87 21.81 -10.07
C GLY A 18 -11.73 20.94 -11.00
N LYS A 19 -11.12 20.36 -12.05
CA LYS A 19 -11.81 19.40 -12.92
C LYS A 19 -12.24 18.22 -12.05
N LEU A 20 -13.55 17.98 -11.97
CA LEU A 20 -14.08 16.76 -11.35
C LEU A 20 -13.97 15.62 -12.36
N TYR A 21 -13.23 14.58 -11.99
CA TYR A 21 -13.06 13.38 -12.81
C TYR A 21 -14.19 12.37 -12.55
N LYS A 22 -14.58 11.64 -13.59
CA LYS A 22 -15.55 10.53 -13.57
C LYS A 22 -14.83 9.20 -13.76
N GLY A 23 -15.53 8.10 -13.53
CA GLY A 23 -14.96 6.75 -13.70
C GLY A 23 -14.28 6.55 -15.07
N GLN A 24 -14.90 7.02 -16.15
CA GLN A 24 -14.34 6.87 -17.51
C GLN A 24 -12.97 7.56 -17.68
N ASP A 25 -12.72 8.64 -16.92
CA ASP A 25 -11.47 9.40 -17.00
C ASP A 25 -10.28 8.61 -16.46
N TYR A 26 -10.47 7.58 -15.64
CA TYR A 26 -9.38 6.69 -15.17
C TYR A 26 -8.64 6.01 -16.33
N LYS A 27 -9.28 5.86 -17.50
CA LYS A 27 -8.65 5.22 -18.66
C LYS A 27 -7.57 6.08 -19.31
N THR A 28 -7.66 7.40 -19.16
CA THR A 28 -6.80 8.35 -19.88
C THR A 28 -6.04 9.30 -18.96
N GLU A 29 -6.61 9.64 -17.81
CA GLU A 29 -6.07 10.66 -16.90
C GLU A 29 -5.29 10.06 -15.73
N PHE A 30 -5.54 8.79 -15.38
CA PHE A 30 -4.84 8.13 -14.28
C PHE A 30 -3.60 7.39 -14.78
N GLN A 31 -2.42 7.77 -14.28
CA GLN A 31 -1.15 7.13 -14.58
C GLN A 31 -0.68 6.28 -13.38
N PRO A 32 -0.76 4.94 -13.46
CA PRO A 32 -0.45 4.07 -12.32
C PRO A 32 0.97 4.24 -11.77
N ARG A 33 1.94 4.46 -12.65
CA ARG A 33 3.34 4.64 -12.24
C ARG A 33 3.59 5.96 -11.54
N ASP A 34 2.88 7.01 -11.90
CA ASP A 34 3.00 8.29 -11.21
C ASP A 34 2.35 8.19 -9.83
N TYR A 35 1.19 7.54 -9.73
CA TYR A 35 0.54 7.23 -8.46
C TYR A 35 1.46 6.43 -7.51
N LEU A 36 2.10 5.37 -8.01
CA LEU A 36 3.05 4.57 -7.22
C LEU A 36 4.25 5.39 -6.75
N LYS A 37 4.84 6.19 -7.64
CA LYS A 37 5.99 7.05 -7.30
C LYS A 37 5.64 8.16 -6.31
N THR A 38 4.42 8.69 -6.37
CA THR A 38 3.98 9.70 -5.41
C THR A 38 3.77 9.06 -4.05
N PHE A 39 2.92 8.04 -3.94
CA PHE A 39 2.43 7.61 -2.63
C PHE A 39 3.16 6.40 -2.01
N TYR A 40 3.94 5.64 -2.80
CA TYR A 40 4.48 4.35 -2.39
C TYR A 40 6.00 4.21 -2.60
N ALA A 41 6.71 5.32 -2.82
CA ALA A 41 8.13 5.34 -3.15
C ALA A 41 9.09 5.01 -1.98
N PHE A 42 8.56 4.65 -0.80
CA PHE A 42 9.28 4.25 0.41
C PHE A 42 10.56 5.05 0.65
N ASP A 43 11.71 4.55 0.22
CA ASP A 43 13.02 5.17 0.49
C ASP A 43 13.22 6.53 -0.20
N SER A 44 12.36 6.88 -1.17
CA SER A 44 12.41 8.14 -1.93
C SER A 44 11.12 8.97 -1.88
N GLY A 45 10.11 8.50 -1.14
CA GLY A 45 8.84 9.21 -0.93
C GLY A 45 8.92 10.29 0.16
N THR A 46 7.84 11.04 0.37
CA THR A 46 7.80 11.99 1.50
C THR A 46 7.72 11.25 2.83
N VAL A 47 8.20 11.89 3.90
CA VAL A 47 8.10 11.32 5.26
C VAL A 47 6.65 11.02 5.63
N ALA A 48 5.71 11.89 5.27
CA ALA A 48 4.30 11.71 5.58
C ALA A 48 3.70 10.46 4.91
N GLU A 49 3.95 10.26 3.61
CA GLU A 49 3.45 9.08 2.87
C GLU A 49 4.04 7.79 3.45
N ASN A 50 5.33 7.80 3.78
CA ASN A 50 6.01 6.65 4.37
C ASN A 50 5.44 6.26 5.74
N GLU A 51 5.15 7.24 6.60
CA GLU A 51 4.57 6.97 7.92
C GLU A 51 3.13 6.46 7.81
N ILE A 52 2.33 7.00 6.88
CA ILE A 52 0.99 6.48 6.60
C ILE A 52 1.05 5.02 6.12
N LEU A 53 1.99 4.70 5.24
CA LEU A 53 2.14 3.36 4.71
C LEU A 53 2.60 2.35 5.77
N LYS A 54 3.53 2.74 6.66
CA LYS A 54 3.90 1.93 7.83
C LYS A 54 2.71 1.69 8.76
N PHE A 55 1.95 2.74 9.05
CA PHE A 55 0.75 2.64 9.87
C PHE A 55 -0.26 1.66 9.25
N ASN A 56 -0.51 1.74 7.94
CA ASN A 56 -1.39 0.82 7.25
C ASN A 56 -0.88 -0.62 7.31
N LEU A 57 0.41 -0.86 7.07
CA LEU A 57 1.01 -2.20 7.15
C LEU A 57 0.87 -2.82 8.54
N ASN A 58 1.06 -2.03 9.60
CA ASN A 58 0.91 -2.49 10.97
C ASN A 58 -0.54 -2.86 11.28
N ASN A 59 -1.50 -2.00 10.94
CA ASN A 59 -2.93 -2.29 11.18
C ASN A 59 -3.40 -3.52 10.41
N LEU A 60 -2.93 -3.71 9.17
CA LEU A 60 -3.27 -4.89 8.38
C LEU A 60 -2.62 -6.15 8.95
N PHE A 61 -1.38 -6.06 9.43
CA PHE A 61 -0.75 -7.17 10.16
C PHE A 61 -1.58 -7.58 11.38
N GLU A 62 -1.95 -6.65 12.25
CA GLU A 62 -2.78 -6.94 13.42
C GLU A 62 -4.14 -7.51 13.02
N THR A 63 -4.78 -6.94 11.99
CA THR A 63 -6.10 -7.39 11.50
C THR A 63 -6.08 -8.84 11.00
N PHE A 64 -5.03 -9.24 10.29
CA PHE A 64 -4.88 -10.58 9.69
C PHE A 64 -4.01 -11.53 10.52
N SER A 65 -3.61 -11.12 11.73
CA SER A 65 -2.84 -11.95 12.66
C SER A 65 -3.64 -13.17 13.14
N PRO A 66 -2.98 -14.20 13.70
CA PRO A 66 -3.68 -15.35 14.28
C PRO A 66 -4.72 -14.93 15.32
N GLY A 67 -5.96 -15.37 15.15
CA GLY A 67 -7.10 -14.94 15.98
C GLY A 67 -7.84 -13.70 15.47
N GLY A 68 -7.31 -13.03 14.45
CA GLY A 68 -7.95 -11.98 13.68
C GLY A 68 -8.84 -12.49 12.55
N ILE A 69 -8.92 -11.71 11.47
CA ILE A 69 -9.76 -12.00 10.30
C ILE A 69 -9.00 -12.96 9.36
N GLY A 70 -9.68 -14.01 8.90
CA GLY A 70 -9.14 -14.95 7.90
C GLY A 70 -10.25 -15.80 7.29
N GLY A 71 -9.91 -16.58 6.26
CA GLY A 71 -10.89 -17.44 5.60
C GLY A 71 -10.40 -18.04 4.28
N ASP A 72 -11.36 -18.49 3.47
CA ASP A 72 -11.03 -19.17 2.21
C ASP A 72 -10.75 -18.19 1.07
N ILE A 73 -11.59 -17.16 0.90
CA ILE A 73 -11.54 -16.23 -0.23
C ILE A 73 -11.63 -14.79 0.28
N LEU A 74 -10.70 -13.94 -0.16
CA LEU A 74 -10.76 -12.49 -0.01
C LEU A 74 -10.86 -11.83 -1.38
N ILE A 75 -11.79 -10.88 -1.54
CA ILE A 75 -11.92 -10.06 -2.76
C ILE A 75 -11.45 -8.64 -2.43
N ASP A 76 -10.34 -8.22 -3.04
CA ASP A 76 -9.83 -6.85 -2.94
C ASP A 76 -10.48 -5.98 -4.03
N VAL A 77 -11.25 -4.97 -3.61
CA VAL A 77 -12.03 -4.11 -4.51
C VAL A 77 -11.37 -2.75 -4.64
N GLY A 78 -10.95 -2.42 -5.87
CA GLY A 78 -10.19 -1.20 -6.12
C GLY A 78 -8.73 -1.35 -5.70
N THR A 79 -8.11 -2.49 -6.05
CA THR A 79 -6.72 -2.81 -5.69
C THR A 79 -5.72 -1.77 -6.19
N GLY A 80 -6.09 -0.94 -7.18
CA GLY A 80 -5.16 -0.05 -7.85
C GLY A 80 -3.96 -0.81 -8.44
N PRO A 81 -2.81 -0.14 -8.62
CA PRO A 81 -1.59 -0.81 -9.03
C PRO A 81 -0.79 -1.34 -7.82
N THR A 82 -1.44 -1.60 -6.68
CA THR A 82 -0.77 -1.87 -5.39
C THR A 82 -0.96 -3.30 -4.88
N ILE A 83 -0.03 -3.73 -4.02
CA ILE A 83 -0.11 -5.04 -3.34
C ILE A 83 0.12 -4.96 -1.82
N TYR A 84 0.48 -3.79 -1.28
CA TYR A 84 0.87 -3.69 0.13
C TYR A 84 -0.24 -4.17 1.08
N GLN A 85 -1.49 -3.96 0.69
CA GLN A 85 -2.66 -4.34 1.46
C GLN A 85 -2.84 -5.85 1.59
N LEU A 86 -2.18 -6.62 0.71
CA LEU A 86 -2.31 -8.08 0.62
C LEU A 86 -1.15 -8.81 1.30
N ILE A 87 -0.10 -8.09 1.73
CA ILE A 87 1.10 -8.70 2.32
C ILE A 87 0.77 -9.48 3.59
N SER A 88 -0.08 -8.94 4.47
CA SER A 88 -0.57 -9.67 5.65
C SER A 88 -1.73 -10.61 5.32
N ALA A 89 -2.63 -10.19 4.41
CA ALA A 89 -3.83 -10.96 4.08
C ALA A 89 -3.51 -12.32 3.45
N CYS A 90 -2.40 -12.45 2.71
CA CYS A 90 -2.01 -13.71 2.07
C CYS A 90 -1.63 -14.82 3.06
N GLU A 91 -1.39 -14.50 4.33
CA GLU A 91 -1.19 -15.51 5.38
C GLU A 91 -2.50 -16.01 5.99
N ALA A 92 -3.57 -15.21 5.89
CA ALA A 92 -4.87 -15.48 6.50
C ALA A 92 -5.92 -16.01 5.51
N PHE A 93 -5.68 -15.87 4.21
CA PHE A 93 -6.61 -16.29 3.16
C PHE A 93 -5.97 -17.26 2.16
N ARG A 94 -6.71 -18.32 1.81
CA ARG A 94 -6.26 -19.32 0.82
C ARG A 94 -6.21 -18.74 -0.60
N GLU A 95 -7.21 -17.94 -0.95
CA GLU A 95 -7.35 -17.34 -2.27
C GLU A 95 -7.64 -15.84 -2.16
N ILE A 96 -6.93 -15.04 -2.95
CA ILE A 96 -7.13 -13.60 -3.04
C ILE A 96 -7.46 -13.24 -4.49
N ILE A 97 -8.61 -12.59 -4.67
CA ILE A 97 -9.07 -12.07 -5.96
C ILE A 97 -8.87 -10.56 -5.95
N MET A 98 -7.95 -10.08 -6.78
CA MET A 98 -7.70 -8.64 -6.95
C MET A 98 -8.58 -8.08 -8.06
N SER A 99 -9.27 -6.98 -7.79
CA SER A 99 -10.15 -6.33 -8.77
C SER A 99 -9.96 -4.83 -8.80
N ASP A 100 -9.98 -4.25 -10.00
CA ASP A 100 -9.89 -2.80 -10.20
C ASP A 100 -10.69 -2.39 -11.45
N TYR A 101 -11.16 -1.15 -11.47
CA TYR A 101 -11.85 -0.58 -12.62
C TYR A 101 -10.89 -0.32 -13.80
N SER A 102 -9.64 0.05 -13.51
CA SER A 102 -8.65 0.41 -14.53
C SER A 102 -7.82 -0.80 -14.95
N GLU A 103 -7.89 -1.14 -16.24
CA GLU A 103 -7.00 -2.16 -16.82
C GLU A 103 -5.52 -1.78 -16.69
N LEU A 104 -5.18 -0.48 -16.66
CA LEU A 104 -3.80 -0.04 -16.50
C LEU A 104 -3.25 -0.41 -15.11
N ASN A 105 -4.10 -0.33 -14.09
CA ASN A 105 -3.76 -0.78 -12.73
C ASN A 105 -3.53 -2.29 -12.69
N LEU A 106 -4.45 -3.06 -13.27
CA LEU A 106 -4.34 -4.53 -13.32
C LEU A 106 -3.10 -4.99 -14.09
N ARG A 107 -2.66 -4.26 -15.12
CA ARG A 107 -1.40 -4.55 -15.82
C ARG A 107 -0.17 -4.35 -14.94
N GLU A 108 -0.17 -3.37 -14.04
CA GLU A 108 0.95 -3.18 -13.10
C GLU A 108 1.01 -4.30 -12.05
N VAL A 109 -0.15 -4.75 -11.56
CA VAL A 109 -0.26 -5.92 -10.69
C VAL A 109 0.22 -7.19 -11.42
N ASP A 110 -0.23 -7.41 -12.65
CA ASP A 110 0.15 -8.56 -13.47
C ASP A 110 1.67 -8.62 -13.73
N LYS A 111 2.30 -7.48 -14.01
CA LYS A 111 3.77 -7.38 -14.10
C LYS A 111 4.45 -7.87 -12.82
N TRP A 112 3.95 -7.43 -11.66
CA TRP A 112 4.50 -7.85 -10.38
C TRP A 112 4.32 -9.35 -10.14
N LEU A 113 3.12 -9.89 -10.38
CA LEU A 113 2.83 -11.33 -10.25
C LEU A 113 3.72 -12.19 -11.16
N LYS A 114 3.99 -11.70 -12.37
CA LYS A 114 4.88 -12.36 -13.35
C LYS A 114 6.37 -12.13 -13.10
N LYS A 115 6.74 -11.39 -12.05
CA LYS A 115 8.13 -11.01 -11.74
C LYS A 115 8.82 -10.32 -12.92
N ASP A 116 8.08 -9.48 -13.65
CA ASP A 116 8.61 -8.69 -14.75
C ASP A 116 9.72 -7.76 -14.22
N PRO A 117 10.89 -7.65 -14.87
CA PRO A 117 11.96 -6.72 -14.46
C PRO A 117 11.53 -5.26 -14.37
N GLY A 118 10.49 -4.88 -15.13
CA GLY A 118 9.88 -3.57 -15.08
C GLY A 118 8.82 -3.40 -14.00
N ALA A 119 8.49 -4.43 -13.21
CA ALA A 119 7.50 -4.35 -12.13
C ALA A 119 7.88 -3.32 -11.06
N TYR A 120 6.91 -2.84 -10.30
CA TYR A 120 7.19 -1.94 -9.18
C TYR A 120 7.85 -2.71 -8.03
N ASP A 121 8.89 -2.13 -7.43
CA ASP A 121 9.61 -2.77 -6.32
C ASP A 121 8.87 -2.59 -4.99
N TRP A 122 8.19 -3.64 -4.56
CA TRP A 122 7.52 -3.69 -3.26
C TRP A 122 8.40 -4.23 -2.13
N SER A 123 9.67 -4.55 -2.40
CA SER A 123 10.60 -5.08 -1.39
C SER A 123 10.74 -4.19 -0.15
N PRO A 124 10.78 -2.84 -0.25
CA PRO A 124 10.81 -1.99 0.94
C PRO A 124 9.60 -2.20 1.87
N ALA A 125 8.39 -2.29 1.31
CA ALA A 125 7.16 -2.56 2.05
C ALA A 125 7.21 -3.90 2.77
N ILE A 126 7.61 -4.94 2.06
CA ILE A 126 7.75 -6.30 2.58
C ILE A 126 8.78 -6.35 3.72
N ARG A 127 9.90 -5.62 3.60
CA ARG A 127 10.92 -5.52 4.66
C ARG A 127 10.38 -4.86 5.93
N VAL A 128 9.60 -3.78 5.79
CA VAL A 128 8.98 -3.09 6.93
C VAL A 128 7.98 -4.02 7.61
N TRP A 129 7.09 -4.65 6.84
CA TRP A 129 6.14 -5.63 7.35
C TRP A 129 6.84 -6.79 8.10
N ALA A 130 7.87 -7.37 7.50
CA ALA A 130 8.61 -8.48 8.09
C ALA A 130 9.28 -8.09 9.42
N ARG A 131 9.78 -6.85 9.53
CA ARG A 131 10.35 -6.32 10.77
C ARG A 131 9.29 -6.15 11.86
N GLY A 132 8.16 -5.52 11.53
CA GLY A 132 7.06 -5.32 12.48
C GLY A 132 6.55 -6.65 13.06
N ARG A 133 6.46 -7.68 12.21
CA ARG A 133 6.14 -9.04 12.64
C ARG A 133 7.13 -9.61 13.66
N GLN A 134 8.44 -9.44 13.43
CA GLN A 134 9.47 -9.96 14.36
C GLN A 134 9.42 -9.25 15.71
N GLU A 135 9.18 -7.94 15.71
CA GLU A 135 9.08 -7.13 16.94
C GLU A 135 7.85 -7.51 17.78
N GLN A 136 6.70 -7.77 17.15
CA GLN A 136 5.51 -8.24 17.88
C GLN A 136 5.67 -9.67 18.43
N VAL A 137 6.24 -10.59 17.65
CA VAL A 137 6.55 -11.95 18.15
C VAL A 137 7.53 -11.90 19.34
N ALA A 138 8.50 -10.99 19.32
CA ALA A 138 9.41 -10.77 20.44
C ALA A 138 8.72 -10.11 21.66
N GLY A 139 7.69 -9.29 21.44
CA GLY A 139 6.90 -8.64 22.49
C GLY A 139 5.85 -9.53 23.15
N GLU A 140 5.33 -10.53 22.44
CA GLU A 140 4.38 -11.53 22.98
C GLU A 140 5.07 -12.65 23.78
N GLY A 141 6.41 -12.70 23.76
CA GLY A 141 7.22 -13.51 24.66
C GLY A 141 7.27 -12.94 26.08
N GLY A 142 6.26 -13.24 26.90
CA GLY A 142 6.35 -13.12 28.38
C GLY A 142 7.56 -13.86 28.96
N PRO A 143 7.99 -13.56 30.20
CA PRO A 143 9.40 -13.52 30.60
C PRO A 143 10.13 -14.83 30.33
N ALA A 144 11.41 -14.69 29.93
CA ALA A 144 12.37 -15.78 29.87
C ALA A 144 12.28 -16.66 31.14
N PRO A 145 12.42 -18.00 31.03
CA PRO A 145 12.41 -18.86 32.19
C PRO A 145 13.45 -18.37 33.19
N LYS A 146 13.01 -18.04 34.40
CA LYS A 146 13.93 -17.79 35.52
C LYS A 146 14.62 -19.09 35.85
N ASP A 147 15.93 -19.08 35.65
CA ASP A 147 16.97 -19.92 36.24
C ASP A 147 16.76 -21.43 36.22
N SER A 148 17.61 -22.12 35.45
CA SER A 148 18.31 -23.29 36.00
C SER A 148 19.78 -23.25 35.60
N HIS A 149 20.58 -22.79 36.56
CA HIS A 149 21.93 -23.23 36.89
C HIS A 149 22.75 -23.98 35.82
N ALA A 150 23.87 -23.35 35.46
CA ALA A 150 25.20 -23.92 35.24
C ALA A 150 25.31 -25.42 34.93
N VAL A 151 25.85 -25.77 33.76
CA VAL A 151 27.11 -26.55 33.63
C VAL A 151 27.73 -26.22 32.28
N THR A 152 28.82 -25.45 32.28
CA THR A 152 29.85 -25.56 31.24
C THR A 152 30.88 -26.55 31.74
N ASP A 153 30.95 -27.73 31.14
CA ASP A 153 32.14 -28.59 31.06
C ASP A 153 31.86 -29.79 30.14
N MET A 154 32.44 -29.72 28.94
CA MET A 154 33.11 -30.76 28.11
C MET A 154 33.01 -30.45 26.62
#